data_AF-A0A2H9LLS0-F1
#
_entry.id   AF-A0A2H9LLS0-F1
#
_cell.length_a   1.000
_cell.length_b   1.000
_cell.length_c   1.000
_cell.angle_alpha   90.00
_cell.angle_beta   90.00
_cell.angle_gamma   90.00
#
_symmetry.space_group_name_H-M   'P 1'
#
loop_
_entity.id
_entity.type
_entity.pdbx_description
1 polymer ?
#
loop_
_entity_poly.entity_id
_entity_poly.type
_entity_poly.pdbx_seq_one_letter_code
_entity_poly.pdbx_strand_id
1 'polypeptide(L)'
;MSYHHFNETEQVGDVKMSWQNIAKLSEGVYWVGVRDWNRRLFDALIALPHGTTYNSYLVIGKAKKTLIDTVNPGFEKEWEEKIRNIADMGEIDYLIMNHAEPDHAGAIPYFMSMNNKANLITTEKGAKLAQTFYKVPSERIQIVHDQEMVDLGGKTLQFIEAPM
;
A
#
# COMPACT_ATOMS: atom_id res chain seq x y z
N MET A 1 -16.82 -11.09 -22.20
CA MET A 1 -16.85 -9.61 -22.28
C MET A 1 -15.41 -9.14 -22.37
N SER A 2 -15.05 -8.55 -23.50
CA SER A 2 -13.70 -8.12 -23.85
C SER A 2 -13.29 -6.90 -23.03
N TYR A 3 -12.17 -7.01 -22.31
CA TYR A 3 -11.51 -5.86 -21.68
C TYR A 3 -11.03 -4.91 -22.78
N HIS A 4 -11.62 -3.71 -22.86
CA HIS A 4 -11.02 -2.61 -23.60
C HIS A 4 -9.90 -2.02 -22.73
N HIS A 5 -8.65 -2.40 -23.06
CA HIS A 5 -7.49 -1.61 -22.69
C HIS A 5 -7.57 -0.29 -23.45
N PHE A 6 -7.88 0.80 -22.76
CA PHE A 6 -7.57 2.13 -23.26
C PHE A 6 -6.06 2.36 -23.08
N ASN A 7 -5.29 1.94 -24.08
CA ASN A 7 -3.92 2.43 -24.30
C ASN A 7 -4.01 3.68 -25.17
N GLU A 8 -4.36 4.83 -24.57
CA GLU A 8 -4.24 6.12 -25.24
C GLU A 8 -3.18 6.95 -24.51
N THR A 9 -1.97 6.92 -25.08
CA THR A 9 -0.95 7.93 -24.83
C THR A 9 -1.23 9.08 -25.79
N GLU A 10 -2.01 10.06 -25.37
CA GLU A 10 -2.08 11.33 -26.11
C GLU A 10 -0.76 12.08 -25.89
N GLN A 11 0.04 12.21 -26.96
CA GLN A 11 1.23 13.07 -26.98
C GLN A 11 0.78 14.53 -27.14
N VAL A 12 0.91 15.32 -26.07
CA VAL A 12 0.85 16.79 -26.14
C VAL A 12 2.17 17.33 -25.58
N GLY A 13 3.13 17.60 -26.47
CA GLY A 13 4.45 18.15 -26.13
C GLY A 13 5.41 17.15 -25.45
N ASP A 14 6.65 17.60 -25.19
CA ASP A 14 7.76 16.82 -24.60
C ASP A 14 7.54 16.39 -23.13
N VAL A 15 6.29 16.37 -22.65
CA VAL A 15 5.91 15.93 -21.31
C VAL A 15 5.16 14.61 -21.43
N LYS A 16 5.81 13.50 -21.07
CA LYS A 16 5.10 12.25 -20.75
C LYS A 16 4.19 12.50 -19.55
N MET A 17 2.92 12.80 -19.78
CA MET A 17 1.89 12.79 -18.75
C MET A 17 1.67 11.33 -18.32
N SER A 18 2.39 10.87 -17.29
CA SER A 18 2.11 9.54 -16.72
C SER A 18 0.84 9.64 -15.89
N TRP A 19 -0.20 8.91 -16.29
CA TRP A 19 -1.42 8.73 -15.49
C TRP A 19 -1.13 8.13 -14.09
N GLN A 20 0.09 7.62 -13.91
CA GLN A 20 0.68 7.04 -12.71
C GLN A 20 1.17 8.08 -11.67
N ASN A 21 0.60 9.29 -11.65
CA ASN A 21 1.06 10.40 -10.81
C ASN A 21 1.36 9.99 -9.36
N ILE A 22 2.65 9.91 -9.02
CA ILE A 22 3.17 9.78 -7.66
C ILE A 22 3.21 11.19 -7.04
N ALA A 23 2.74 11.34 -5.81
CA ALA A 23 2.84 12.62 -5.11
C ALA A 23 3.88 12.54 -3.99
N LYS A 24 4.92 13.38 -4.06
CA LYS A 24 5.81 13.63 -2.91
C LYS A 24 5.05 14.52 -1.92
N LEU A 25 4.70 13.96 -0.77
CA LEU A 25 3.92 14.65 0.27
C LEU A 25 4.83 15.44 1.20
N SER A 26 5.98 14.88 1.54
CA SER A 26 7.04 15.54 2.29
C SER A 26 8.38 14.87 1.99
N GLU A 27 9.46 15.35 2.60
CA GLU A 27 10.78 14.77 2.41
C GLU A 27 10.79 13.28 2.82
N GLY A 28 11.03 12.38 1.86
CA GLY A 28 11.03 10.94 2.08
C GLY A 28 9.64 10.33 2.33
N VAL A 29 8.54 11.02 2.00
CA VAL A 29 7.17 10.48 2.13
C VAL A 29 6.43 10.68 0.82
N TYR A 30 5.92 9.58 0.26
CA TYR A 30 5.31 9.54 -1.06
C TYR A 30 3.96 8.83 -0.99
N TRP A 31 2.97 9.38 -1.70
CA TRP A 31 1.75 8.65 -2.03
C TRP A 31 2.04 7.75 -3.23
N VAL A 32 1.78 6.46 -3.05
CA VAL A 32 1.95 5.41 -4.08
C VAL A 32 0.66 4.63 -4.31
N GLY A 33 -0.46 5.09 -3.75
CA GLY A 33 -1.78 4.49 -3.92
C GLY A 33 -2.33 4.56 -5.35
N VAL A 34 -3.57 4.14 -5.52
CA VAL A 34 -4.24 4.04 -6.83
C VAL A 34 -5.61 4.73 -6.82
N ARG A 35 -6.07 5.14 -8.00
CA ARG A 35 -7.40 5.73 -8.20
C ARG A 35 -8.29 4.73 -8.91
N ASP A 36 -9.39 4.34 -8.28
CA ASP A 36 -10.42 3.51 -8.91
C ASP A 36 -11.59 4.39 -9.35
N TRP A 37 -11.46 4.92 -10.57
CA TRP A 37 -12.51 5.70 -11.23
C TRP A 37 -13.74 4.87 -11.61
N ASN A 38 -13.65 3.54 -11.58
CA ASN A 38 -14.69 2.62 -12.03
C ASN A 38 -15.51 2.04 -10.88
N ARG A 39 -15.04 2.17 -9.63
CA ARG A 39 -15.82 1.82 -8.44
C ARG A 39 -17.13 2.60 -8.42
N ARG A 40 -18.26 1.89 -8.29
CA ARG A 40 -19.60 2.50 -8.20
C ARG A 40 -20.29 2.27 -6.86
N LEU A 41 -19.83 1.30 -6.09
CA LEU A 41 -20.39 0.97 -4.77
C LEU A 41 -19.27 0.71 -3.77
N PHE A 42 -19.33 1.32 -2.60
CA PHE A 42 -18.54 0.96 -1.42
C PHE A 42 -19.33 -0.07 -0.59
N ASP A 43 -18.69 -1.16 -0.20
CA ASP A 43 -19.31 -2.32 0.49
C ASP A 43 -20.64 -2.80 -0.09
N ALA A 44 -20.77 -2.73 -1.43
CA ALA A 44 -21.99 -3.07 -2.16
C ALA A 44 -23.25 -2.28 -1.74
N LEU A 45 -23.10 -1.19 -0.97
CA LEU A 45 -24.21 -0.45 -0.36
C LEU A 45 -24.18 1.05 -0.69
N ILE A 46 -23.03 1.69 -0.56
CA ILE A 46 -22.92 3.16 -0.67
C ILE A 46 -22.48 3.55 -2.07
N ALA A 47 -23.25 4.41 -2.75
CA ALA A 47 -22.91 4.86 -4.10
C ALA A 47 -21.64 5.71 -4.14
N LEU A 48 -20.79 5.44 -5.13
CA LEU A 48 -19.54 6.16 -5.42
C LEU A 48 -19.61 6.78 -6.83
N PRO A 49 -20.32 7.90 -7.02
CA PRO A 49 -20.50 8.51 -8.36
C PRO A 49 -19.18 9.02 -8.96
N HIS A 50 -18.15 9.24 -8.12
CA HIS A 50 -16.84 9.75 -8.53
C HIS A 50 -15.71 8.74 -8.35
N GLY A 51 -16.03 7.46 -8.12
CA GLY A 51 -15.02 6.45 -7.80
C GLY A 51 -14.46 6.59 -6.39
N THR A 52 -13.29 5.99 -6.16
CA THR A 52 -12.57 6.04 -4.89
C THR A 52 -11.06 6.00 -5.11
N THR A 53 -10.30 6.07 -4.02
CA THR A 53 -8.85 5.86 -4.00
C THR A 53 -8.48 4.83 -2.96
N TYR A 54 -7.52 3.97 -3.28
CA TYR A 54 -6.87 3.10 -2.31
C TYR A 54 -5.50 3.68 -1.99
N ASN A 55 -5.40 4.33 -0.83
CA ASN A 55 -4.24 5.11 -0.46
C ASN A 55 -3.20 4.23 0.23
N SER A 56 -1.98 4.25 -0.32
CA SER A 56 -0.81 3.59 0.23
C SER A 56 0.36 4.56 0.17
N TYR A 57 1.25 4.47 1.15
CA TYR A 57 2.35 5.43 1.33
C TYR A 57 3.69 4.74 1.45
N LEU A 58 4.69 5.27 0.75
CA LEU A 58 6.09 4.88 0.90
C LEU A 58 6.80 5.90 1.78
N VAL A 59 7.39 5.42 2.88
CA VAL A 59 8.19 6.21 3.82
C VAL A 59 9.64 5.74 3.77
N ILE A 60 10.55 6.65 3.44
CA ILE A 60 11.99 6.41 3.33
C ILE A 60 12.68 7.11 4.49
N GLY A 61 13.17 6.33 5.45
CA GLY A 61 14.14 6.76 6.43
C GLY A 61 15.57 6.52 5.95
N LYS A 62 16.55 6.97 6.74
CA LYS A 62 17.98 6.78 6.43
C LYS A 62 18.44 5.33 6.53
N ALA A 63 17.78 4.54 7.39
CA ALA A 63 18.14 3.16 7.65
C ALA A 63 17.12 2.15 7.10
N LYS A 64 15.83 2.52 7.07
CA LYS A 64 14.73 1.62 6.73
C LYS A 64 13.71 2.27 5.79
N LYS A 65 13.10 1.43 4.94
CA LYS A 65 12.00 1.80 4.05
C LYS A 65 10.73 1.04 4.44
N THR A 66 9.60 1.75 4.47
CA THR A 66 8.31 1.20 4.90
C THR A 66 7.21 1.54 3.92
N LEU A 67 6.35 0.57 3.64
CA LEU A 67 5.04 0.81 3.03
C LEU A 67 3.96 0.84 4.10
N ILE A 68 3.01 1.77 3.98
CA ILE A 68 1.83 1.88 4.84
C ILE A 68 0.61 1.58 4.02
N ASP A 69 -0.10 0.53 4.43
CA ASP A 69 -1.23 -0.08 3.74
C ASP A 69 -0.91 -0.48 2.29
N THR A 70 -1.83 -1.19 1.68
CA THR A 70 -1.76 -1.64 0.29
C THR A 70 -2.98 -1.16 -0.48
N VAL A 71 -3.36 -1.87 -1.53
CA VAL A 71 -4.46 -1.50 -2.42
C VAL A 71 -5.44 -2.65 -2.59
N ASN A 72 -6.64 -2.31 -3.05
CA ASN A 72 -7.67 -3.29 -3.40
C ASN A 72 -7.17 -4.30 -4.43
N PRO A 73 -7.64 -5.56 -4.37
CA PRO A 73 -7.28 -6.58 -5.36
C PRO A 73 -7.51 -6.13 -6.80
N GLY A 74 -6.58 -6.47 -7.68
CA GLY A 74 -6.58 -6.06 -9.10
C GLY A 74 -5.76 -4.80 -9.40
N PHE A 75 -5.29 -4.07 -8.39
CA PHE A 75 -4.44 -2.88 -8.57
C PHE A 75 -2.95 -3.11 -8.23
N GLU A 76 -2.55 -4.36 -7.98
CA GLU A 76 -1.23 -4.70 -7.46
C GLU A 76 -0.09 -4.26 -8.40
N LYS A 77 -0.29 -4.39 -9.71
CA LYS A 77 0.70 -4.01 -10.72
C LYS A 77 0.89 -2.50 -10.82
N GLU A 78 -0.20 -1.72 -10.83
CA GLU A 78 -0.10 -0.26 -10.84
C GLU A 78 0.59 0.26 -9.56
N TRP A 79 0.24 -0.33 -8.41
CA TRP A 79 0.85 -0.01 -7.13
C TRP A 79 2.35 -0.34 -7.11
N GLU A 80 2.74 -1.53 -7.58
CA GLU A 80 4.14 -1.92 -7.71
C GLU A 80 4.92 -0.98 -8.63
N GLU A 81 4.39 -0.65 -9.80
CA GLU A 81 5.03 0.26 -10.75
C GLU A 81 5.30 1.63 -10.11
N LYS A 82 4.33 2.18 -9.37
CA LYS A 82 4.50 3.43 -8.63
C LYS A 82 5.61 3.34 -7.59
N ILE A 83 5.69 2.23 -6.85
CA ILE A 83 6.76 2.03 -5.85
C ILE A 83 8.13 1.93 -6.54
N ARG A 84 8.24 1.16 -7.63
CA ARG A 84 9.49 0.94 -8.38
C ARG A 84 10.09 2.19 -9.01
N ASN A 85 9.27 3.21 -9.26
CA ASN A 85 9.77 4.53 -9.67
C ASN A 85 10.56 5.25 -8.56
N ILE A 86 10.49 4.77 -7.30
CA ILE A 86 11.09 5.42 -6.12
C ILE A 86 12.06 4.47 -5.39
N ALA A 87 11.71 3.20 -5.23
CA ALA A 87 12.49 2.19 -4.51
C ALA A 87 12.23 0.77 -5.05
N ASP A 88 13.20 -0.14 -4.92
CA ASP A 88 12.95 -1.55 -5.23
C ASP A 88 12.05 -2.19 -4.15
N MET A 89 11.08 -2.98 -4.59
CA MET A 89 10.24 -3.79 -3.71
C MET A 89 11.05 -4.66 -2.75
N GLY A 90 12.19 -5.21 -3.22
CA GLY A 90 13.08 -6.03 -2.39
C GLY A 90 13.86 -5.27 -1.32
N GLU A 91 13.89 -3.94 -1.39
CA GLU A 91 14.56 -3.09 -0.40
C GLU A 91 13.68 -2.71 0.77
N ILE A 92 12.36 -2.82 0.64
CA ILE A 92 11.40 -2.49 1.69
C ILE A 92 11.64 -3.40 2.91
N ASP A 93 11.73 -2.79 4.09
CA ASP A 93 11.99 -3.46 5.36
C ASP A 93 10.69 -3.81 6.10
N TYR A 94 9.68 -2.94 5.97
CA TYR A 94 8.41 -3.09 6.66
C TYR A 94 7.22 -2.84 5.74
N LEU A 95 6.17 -3.65 5.90
CA LEU A 95 4.85 -3.35 5.40
C LEU A 95 3.93 -3.17 6.61
N ILE A 96 3.28 -2.03 6.75
CA ILE A 96 2.32 -1.78 7.82
C ILE A 96 0.93 -2.11 7.31
N MET A 97 0.20 -2.92 8.06
CA MET A 97 -1.23 -3.17 7.86
C MET A 97 -1.99 -2.50 9.00
N ASN A 98 -2.55 -1.31 8.75
CA ASN A 98 -3.37 -0.62 9.75
C ASN A 98 -4.73 -1.28 9.89
N HIS A 99 -5.29 -1.77 8.79
CA HIS A 99 -6.60 -2.40 8.73
C HIS A 99 -6.58 -3.62 7.82
N ALA A 100 -7.36 -4.64 8.18
CA ALA A 100 -7.29 -5.94 7.52
C ALA A 100 -8.29 -6.12 6.37
N GLU A 101 -9.15 -5.14 6.09
CA GLU A 101 -10.11 -5.24 4.99
C GLU A 101 -9.38 -5.28 3.62
N PRO A 102 -9.91 -6.04 2.64
CA PRO A 102 -9.20 -6.30 1.39
C PRO A 102 -8.86 -5.06 0.56
N ASP A 103 -9.63 -3.98 0.67
CA ASP A 103 -9.36 -2.74 -0.04
C ASP A 103 -8.12 -1.99 0.48
N HIS A 104 -7.64 -2.34 1.67
CA HIS A 104 -6.41 -1.84 2.28
C HIS A 104 -5.30 -2.88 2.33
N ALA A 105 -5.64 -4.17 2.44
CA ALA A 105 -4.68 -5.24 2.72
C ALA A 105 -4.60 -6.31 1.61
N GLY A 106 -5.38 -6.16 0.54
CA GLY A 106 -5.52 -7.16 -0.52
C GLY A 106 -4.23 -7.48 -1.26
N ALA A 107 -3.30 -6.53 -1.37
CA ALA A 107 -2.03 -6.75 -2.08
C ALA A 107 -0.90 -7.27 -1.18
N ILE A 108 -1.15 -7.57 0.10
CA ILE A 108 -0.12 -8.14 1.00
C ILE A 108 0.49 -9.45 0.45
N PRO A 109 -0.28 -10.45 -0.01
CA PRO A 109 0.30 -11.68 -0.57
C PRO A 109 1.18 -11.40 -1.79
N TYR A 110 0.75 -10.46 -2.63
CA TYR A 110 1.50 -10.04 -3.80
C TYR A 110 2.85 -9.43 -3.43
N PHE A 111 2.86 -8.48 -2.49
CA PHE A 111 4.09 -7.88 -1.96
C PHE A 111 5.03 -8.95 -1.38
N MET A 112 4.52 -9.84 -0.53
CA MET A 112 5.32 -10.89 0.12
C MET A 112 5.93 -11.88 -0.89
N SER A 113 5.27 -12.13 -2.03
CA SER A 113 5.81 -12.98 -3.09
C SER A 113 7.07 -12.41 -3.77
N MET A 114 7.23 -11.08 -3.71
CA MET A 114 8.35 -10.36 -4.32
C MET A 114 9.40 -9.92 -3.29
N ASN A 115 9.04 -9.86 -2.01
CA ASN A 115 9.93 -9.42 -0.95
C ASN A 115 10.15 -10.54 0.08
N ASN A 116 11.36 -11.09 0.05
CA ASN A 116 11.78 -12.20 0.91
C ASN A 116 12.34 -11.75 2.28
N LYS A 117 12.30 -10.47 2.67
CA LYS A 117 12.87 -9.99 3.95
C LYS A 117 11.93 -9.16 4.85
N ALA A 118 10.93 -8.48 4.30
CA ALA A 118 10.13 -7.49 5.01
C ALA A 118 9.20 -8.09 6.07
N ASN A 119 9.14 -7.48 7.25
CA ASN A 119 8.14 -7.85 8.24
C ASN A 119 6.82 -7.08 8.01
N LEU A 120 5.70 -7.78 8.14
CA LEU A 120 4.40 -7.15 8.30
C LEU A 120 4.28 -6.61 9.73
N ILE A 121 4.07 -5.31 9.89
CA ILE A 121 3.81 -4.68 11.18
C ILE A 121 2.31 -4.47 11.35
N THR A 122 1.76 -4.93 12.46
CA THR A 122 0.32 -4.84 12.77
C THR A 122 0.06 -5.06 14.26
N THR A 123 -1.14 -4.74 14.76
CA THR A 123 -1.59 -5.12 16.11
C THR A 123 -1.75 -6.63 16.26
N GLU A 124 -1.91 -7.13 17.50
CA GLU A 124 -2.14 -8.57 17.76
C GLU A 124 -3.41 -9.09 17.07
N LYS A 125 -4.49 -8.29 17.06
CA LYS A 125 -5.73 -8.61 16.33
C LYS A 125 -5.46 -8.70 14.83
N GLY A 126 -4.75 -7.71 14.27
CA GLY A 126 -4.40 -7.72 12.86
C GLY A 126 -3.47 -8.88 12.48
N ALA A 127 -2.55 -9.31 13.36
CA ALA A 127 -1.69 -10.47 13.11
C ALA A 127 -2.51 -11.77 12.91
N LYS A 128 -3.59 -11.95 13.69
CA LYS A 128 -4.51 -13.10 13.53
C LYS A 128 -5.26 -13.02 12.18
N LEU A 129 -5.70 -11.83 11.79
CA LEU A 129 -6.41 -11.61 10.51
C LEU A 129 -5.46 -11.76 9.32
N ALA A 130 -4.22 -11.28 9.41
CA ALA A 130 -3.20 -11.40 8.37
C ALA A 130 -2.85 -12.87 8.08
N GLN A 131 -2.70 -13.69 9.12
CA GLN A 131 -2.53 -15.13 8.97
C GLN A 131 -3.76 -15.79 8.34
N THR A 132 -4.96 -15.38 8.77
CA THR A 132 -6.22 -15.99 8.32
C THR A 132 -6.53 -15.68 6.86
N PHE A 133 -6.53 -14.39 6.48
CA PHE A 133 -6.96 -13.92 5.17
C PHE A 133 -5.83 -13.88 4.15
N TYR A 134 -4.63 -13.50 4.57
CA TYR A 134 -3.51 -13.23 3.66
C TYR A 134 -2.37 -14.26 3.76
N LYS A 135 -2.51 -15.27 4.63
CA LYS A 135 -1.55 -16.37 4.82
C LYS A 135 -0.14 -15.90 5.14
N VAL A 136 -0.02 -14.76 5.81
CA VAL A 136 1.28 -14.21 6.20
C VAL A 136 1.88 -15.12 7.29
N PRO A 137 3.11 -15.63 7.12
CA PRO A 137 3.76 -16.46 8.13
C PRO A 137 3.96 -15.69 9.45
N SER A 138 3.81 -16.36 10.59
CA SER A 138 3.89 -15.69 11.90
C SER A 138 5.28 -15.14 12.19
N GLU A 139 6.34 -15.77 11.70
CA GLU A 139 7.72 -15.32 11.79
C GLU A 139 8.01 -14.06 10.95
N ARG A 140 7.09 -13.71 10.04
CA ARG A 140 7.11 -12.50 9.22
C ARG A 140 6.21 -11.40 9.76
N ILE A 141 5.62 -11.59 10.93
CA ILE A 141 4.76 -10.60 11.57
C ILE A 141 5.47 -10.03 12.80
N GLN A 142 5.63 -8.73 12.81
CA GLN A 142 6.02 -7.97 13.99
C GLN A 142 4.75 -7.35 14.60
N ILE A 143 4.41 -7.77 15.81
CA ILE A 143 3.30 -7.20 16.56
C ILE A 143 3.76 -5.88 17.19
N VAL A 144 2.92 -4.85 17.07
CA VAL A 144 3.09 -3.57 17.78
C VAL A 144 1.92 -3.32 18.71
N HIS A 145 2.18 -2.58 19.78
CA HIS A 145 1.20 -2.18 20.79
C HIS A 145 0.92 -0.67 20.75
N ASP A 146 -0.11 -0.24 21.48
CA ASP A 146 -0.42 1.18 21.62
C ASP A 146 0.79 2.00 22.08
N GLN A 147 0.98 3.15 21.43
CA GLN A 147 2.10 4.09 21.58
C GLN A 147 3.49 3.54 21.26
N GLU A 148 3.60 2.31 20.77
CA GLU A 148 4.88 1.73 20.35
C GLU A 148 5.50 2.53 19.21
N MET A 149 6.83 2.59 19.18
CA MET A 149 7.58 3.37 18.20
C MET A 149 8.52 2.49 17.39
N VAL A 150 8.58 2.73 16.08
CA VAL A 150 9.50 2.08 15.14
C VAL A 150 10.34 3.16 14.45
N ASP A 151 11.66 3.11 14.66
CA ASP A 151 12.61 4.02 14.01
C ASP A 151 13.01 3.52 12.62
N LEU A 152 12.96 4.42 11.64
CA LEU A 152 13.37 4.20 10.26
C LEU A 152 14.73 4.83 9.93
N GLY A 153 15.38 5.46 10.92
CA GLY A 153 16.61 6.23 10.77
C GLY A 153 16.30 7.68 10.42
N GLY A 154 16.05 8.50 11.44
CA GLY A 154 15.71 9.93 11.26
C GLY A 154 14.23 10.19 10.93
N LYS A 155 13.39 9.14 10.97
CA LYS A 155 11.93 9.21 11.03
C LYS A 155 11.46 8.12 11.99
N THR A 156 10.51 8.44 12.86
CA THR A 156 9.95 7.47 13.80
C THR A 156 8.45 7.38 13.57
N LEU A 157 7.94 6.16 13.42
CA LEU A 157 6.51 5.87 13.37
C LEU A 157 6.04 5.57 14.79
N GLN A 158 4.98 6.23 15.25
CA GLN A 158 4.30 5.91 16.49
C GLN A 158 2.95 5.27 16.16
N PHE A 159 2.68 4.11 16.73
CA PHE A 159 1.44 3.37 16.51
C PHE A 159 0.43 3.76 17.58
N ILE A 160 -0.80 4.08 17.17
CA ILE A 160 -1.90 4.42 18.07
C ILE A 160 -3.04 3.46 17.77
N GLU A 161 -3.51 2.72 18.76
CA GLU A 161 -4.62 1.80 18.55
C GLU A 161 -5.95 2.56 18.47
N ALA A 162 -6.69 2.33 17.39
CA ALA A 162 -8.02 2.87 17.15
C ALA A 162 -8.99 1.73 16.81
N PRO A 163 -9.42 0.92 17.81
CA PRO A 163 -10.25 -0.25 17.54
C PRO A 163 -11.64 0.16 17.05
N MET A 164 -12.12 -0.54 16.00
CA MET A 164 -13.49 -0.54 15.52
C MET A 164 -14.30 -1.70 16.12
#